data_AF-A0A818B5L5-F1
#
_entry.id   AF-A0A818B5L5-F1
#
_cell.length_a   1.000
_cell.length_b   1.000
_cell.length_c   1.000
_cell.angle_alpha   90.00
_cell.angle_beta   90.00
_cell.angle_gamma   90.00
#
_symmetry.space_group_name_H-M   'P 1'
#
loop_
_entity.id
_entity.type
_entity.pdbx_description
1 polymer ?
#
loop_
_entity_poly.entity_id
_entity_poly.type
_entity_poly.pdbx_seq_one_letter_code
_entity_poly.pdbx_strand_id
1 'polypeptide(L)'
;MCCLCIRNYLKKLLQIDDDSTKYIKELVEYCRLQNDIAEDEIKQIEQKYHHHTPIWWYTAPYFIYSMLNRGLRVLDVDIILKMGFFIRHLHRHIEKLYHEQQSKKTAATTSFQVFRGQSLSIEDFKKMK
;
A
#
# COMPACT_ATOMS: atom_id res chain seq x y z
N MET A 1 -20.94 11.42 -1.10
CA MET A 1 -19.91 10.84 -1.99
C MET A 1 -18.72 10.48 -1.10
N CYS A 2 -18.14 9.29 -0.99
CA CYS A 2 -17.97 8.24 -1.99
C CYS A 2 -17.28 6.96 -1.43
N CYS A 3 -17.70 6.32 -0.31
CA CYS A 3 -17.14 4.99 0.04
C CYS A 3 -17.34 3.97 -1.11
N LEU A 4 -18.49 4.04 -1.78
CA LEU A 4 -18.77 3.27 -2.99
C LEU A 4 -17.89 3.69 -4.18
N CYS A 5 -17.62 4.99 -4.37
CA CYS A 5 -16.79 5.42 -5.51
C CYS A 5 -15.32 5.10 -5.29
N ILE A 6 -14.80 5.21 -4.07
CA ILE A 6 -13.41 4.82 -3.75
C ILE A 6 -13.24 3.31 -3.97
N ARG A 7 -14.20 2.49 -3.52
CA ARG A 7 -14.21 1.04 -3.78
C ARG A 7 -14.23 0.74 -5.28
N ASN A 8 -15.14 1.38 -6.02
CA ASN A 8 -15.26 1.18 -7.47
C ASN A 8 -14.02 1.66 -8.21
N TYR A 9 -13.38 2.74 -7.74
CA TYR A 9 -12.18 3.30 -8.31
C TYR A 9 -10.95 2.41 -8.07
N LEU A 10 -10.75 1.94 -6.83
CA LEU A 10 -9.72 0.95 -6.51
C LEU A 10 -9.89 -0.32 -7.35
N LYS A 11 -11.13 -0.80 -7.50
CA LYS A 11 -11.42 -1.96 -8.36
C LYS A 11 -11.01 -1.74 -9.82
N LYS A 12 -11.21 -0.52 -10.35
CA LYS A 12 -10.77 -0.15 -11.70
C LYS A 12 -9.25 -0.04 -11.80
N LEU A 13 -8.56 0.53 -10.80
CA LEU A 13 -7.09 0.62 -10.77
C LEU A 13 -6.40 -0.75 -10.89
N LEU A 14 -7.03 -1.79 -10.32
CA LEU A 14 -6.51 -3.16 -10.37
C LEU A 14 -6.58 -3.81 -11.78
N GLN A 15 -7.44 -3.28 -12.66
CA GLN A 15 -7.67 -3.81 -14.01
C GLN A 15 -6.82 -3.15 -15.10
N ILE A 16 -6.03 -2.12 -14.76
CA ILE A 16 -5.20 -1.39 -15.71
C ILE A 16 -3.96 -2.23 -16.09
N ASP A 17 -3.63 -2.27 -17.38
CA ASP A 17 -2.38 -2.83 -17.90
C ASP A 17 -1.18 -1.95 -17.55
N ASP A 18 -0.09 -2.58 -17.17
CA ASP A 18 0.93 -1.97 -16.32
C ASP A 18 2.27 -1.77 -17.04
N ASP A 19 2.53 -0.56 -17.53
CA ASP A 19 3.90 -0.11 -17.78
C ASP A 19 4.49 0.44 -16.46
N SER A 20 4.87 -0.49 -15.59
CA SER A 20 5.40 -0.17 -14.26
C SER A 20 6.59 0.78 -14.29
N THR A 21 7.41 0.77 -15.35
CA THR A 21 8.57 1.67 -15.50
C THR A 21 8.14 3.13 -15.58
N LYS A 22 7.10 3.42 -16.38
CA LYS A 22 6.55 4.77 -16.50
C LYS A 22 5.99 5.26 -15.16
N TYR A 23 5.20 4.44 -14.48
CA TYR A 23 4.58 4.82 -13.22
C TYR A 23 5.59 5.01 -12.08
N ILE A 24 6.67 4.22 -12.06
CA ILE A 24 7.77 4.42 -11.10
C ILE A 24 8.43 5.79 -11.33
N LYS A 25 8.73 6.15 -12.58
CA LYS A 25 9.30 7.48 -12.89
C LYS A 25 8.38 8.61 -12.44
N GLU A 26 7.08 8.50 -12.74
CA GLU A 26 6.10 9.50 -12.31
C GLU A 26 5.99 9.61 -10.79
N LEU A 27 6.09 8.49 -10.05
CA LEU A 27 6.11 8.50 -8.59
C LEU A 27 7.39 9.16 -8.07
N VAL A 28 8.55 8.82 -8.65
CA VAL A 28 9.85 9.38 -8.26
C VAL A 28 9.87 10.89 -8.47
N GLU A 29 9.39 11.38 -9.62
CA GLU A 29 9.25 12.81 -9.89
C GLU A 29 8.31 13.50 -8.90
N TYR A 30 7.17 12.88 -8.60
CA TYR A 30 6.24 13.38 -7.59
C TYR A 30 6.89 13.48 -6.19
N CYS A 31 7.68 12.46 -5.80
CA CYS A 31 8.36 12.42 -4.51
C CYS A 31 9.46 13.48 -4.40
N ARG A 32 10.20 13.74 -5.48
CA ARG A 32 11.24 14.80 -5.53
C ARG A 32 10.67 16.20 -5.34
N LEU A 33 9.40 16.41 -5.65
CA LEU A 33 8.69 17.67 -5.39
C LEU A 33 8.21 17.80 -3.94
N GLN A 34 8.24 16.72 -3.16
CA GLN A 34 7.89 16.74 -1.74
C GLN A 34 9.12 17.06 -0.89
N ASN A 35 9.00 18.00 0.05
CA ASN A 35 10.12 18.42 0.90
C ASN A 35 10.41 17.45 2.07
N ASP A 36 9.54 16.46 2.32
CA ASP A 36 9.56 15.57 3.48
C ASP A 36 10.11 14.17 3.18
N ILE A 37 10.56 13.91 1.95
CA ILE A 37 11.09 12.62 1.53
C ILE A 37 12.58 12.76 1.22
N ALA A 38 13.41 11.92 1.85
CA ALA A 38 14.84 11.98 1.65
C ALA A 38 15.23 11.43 0.26
N GLU A 39 16.14 12.12 -0.44
CA GLU A 39 16.55 11.78 -1.82
C GLU A 39 17.19 10.38 -1.92
N ASP A 40 17.82 9.90 -0.86
CA ASP A 40 18.36 8.54 -0.80
C ASP A 40 17.26 7.47 -0.80
N GLU A 41 16.14 7.69 -0.09
CA GLU A 41 14.98 6.79 -0.13
C GLU A 41 14.33 6.77 -1.53
N ILE A 42 14.23 7.94 -2.18
CA ILE A 42 13.72 8.07 -3.55
C ILE A 42 14.57 7.24 -4.52
N LYS A 43 15.91 7.32 -4.40
CA LYS A 43 16.85 6.53 -5.22
C LYS A 43 16.69 5.02 -5.00
N GLN A 44 16.36 4.57 -3.79
CA GLN A 44 16.13 3.14 -3.55
C GLN A 44 14.99 2.61 -4.41
N ILE A 45 13.88 3.35 -4.52
CA ILE A 45 12.76 2.94 -5.37
C ILE A 45 13.15 2.99 -6.84
N GLU A 46 13.71 4.12 -7.29
CA GLU A 46 14.08 4.32 -8.69
C GLU A 46 14.99 3.19 -9.22
N GLN A 47 15.92 2.72 -8.39
CA GLN A 47 16.93 1.74 -8.81
C GLN A 47 16.58 0.29 -8.46
N LYS A 48 15.82 0.07 -7.37
CA LYS A 48 15.67 -1.27 -6.79
C LYS A 48 14.22 -1.73 -6.66
N TYR A 49 13.24 -0.97 -7.15
CA TYR A 49 11.83 -1.34 -7.02
C TYR A 49 11.57 -2.80 -7.45
N HIS A 50 12.09 -3.19 -8.62
CA HIS A 50 11.92 -4.54 -9.18
C HIS A 50 12.79 -5.62 -8.53
N HIS A 51 13.79 -5.26 -7.72
CA HIS A 51 14.64 -6.23 -7.02
C HIS A 51 13.96 -6.83 -5.78
N HIS A 52 12.89 -6.19 -5.32
CA HIS A 52 12.15 -6.62 -4.14
C HIS A 52 10.68 -6.85 -4.47
N THR A 53 10.02 -7.65 -3.62
CA THR A 53 8.59 -7.87 -3.77
C THR A 53 7.78 -6.65 -3.28
N PRO A 54 6.54 -6.46 -3.76
CA PRO A 54 5.69 -5.36 -3.29
C PRO A 54 5.45 -5.36 -1.77
N ILE A 55 5.39 -6.55 -1.17
CA ILE A 55 5.21 -6.68 0.29
C ILE A 55 6.46 -6.23 1.03
N TRP A 56 7.65 -6.54 0.51
CA TRP A 56 8.90 -6.06 1.08
C TRP A 56 8.90 -4.52 1.17
N TRP A 57 8.54 -3.83 0.09
CA TRP A 57 8.40 -2.37 0.07
C TRP A 57 7.33 -1.85 1.03
N TYR A 58 6.22 -2.58 1.22
CA TYR A 58 5.17 -2.21 2.17
C TYR A 58 5.62 -2.36 3.63
N THR A 59 6.54 -3.28 3.93
CA THR A 59 7.01 -3.55 5.29
C THR A 59 8.35 -2.92 5.64
N ALA A 60 9.14 -2.54 4.63
CA ALA A 60 10.45 -1.93 4.81
C ALA A 60 10.32 -0.51 5.39
N PRO A 61 11.33 -0.02 6.13
CA PRO A 61 11.30 1.29 6.79
C PRO A 61 11.58 2.44 5.80
N TYR A 62 10.79 2.52 4.73
CA TYR A 62 10.85 3.59 3.74
C TYR A 62 9.51 4.35 3.68
N PHE A 63 9.49 5.50 3.02
CA PHE A 63 8.29 6.33 2.88
C PHE A 63 7.10 5.65 2.16
N ILE A 64 7.29 4.54 1.43
CA ILE A 64 6.22 3.86 0.68
C ILE A 64 5.03 3.51 1.58
N TYR A 65 5.28 2.90 2.74
CA TYR A 65 4.23 2.53 3.68
C TYR A 65 3.47 3.75 4.20
N SER A 66 4.20 4.78 4.64
CA SER A 66 3.61 5.97 5.25
C SER A 66 2.83 6.79 4.23
N MET A 67 3.38 6.98 3.02
CA MET A 67 2.73 7.68 1.91
C MET A 67 1.44 6.97 1.50
N LEU A 68 1.46 5.65 1.28
CA LEU A 68 0.27 4.90 0.88
C LEU A 68 -0.83 4.99 1.94
N ASN A 69 -0.49 4.74 3.22
CA ASN A 69 -1.47 4.79 4.29
C ASN A 69 -2.01 6.19 4.53
N ARG A 70 -1.19 7.24 4.35
CA ARG A 70 -1.64 8.63 4.38
C ARG A 70 -2.63 8.89 3.25
N GLY A 71 -2.26 8.58 2.00
CA GLY A 71 -3.10 8.79 0.84
C GLY A 71 -4.46 8.11 0.96
N LEU A 72 -4.48 6.85 1.42
CA LEU A 72 -5.72 6.11 1.68
C LEU A 72 -6.53 6.68 2.86
N ARG A 73 -5.88 7.17 3.92
CA ARG A 73 -6.55 7.71 5.11
C ARG A 73 -7.23 9.05 4.83
N VAL A 74 -6.57 9.93 4.11
CA VAL A 74 -7.08 11.28 3.81
C VAL A 74 -7.77 11.37 2.44
N LEU A 75 -7.78 10.25 1.69
CA LEU A 75 -8.34 10.15 0.34
C LEU A 75 -7.68 11.13 -0.63
N ASP A 76 -6.37 11.29 -0.51
CA ASP A 76 -5.56 12.10 -1.41
C ASP A 76 -5.51 11.44 -2.79
N VAL A 77 -6.24 12.02 -3.75
CA VAL A 77 -6.39 11.45 -5.09
C VAL A 77 -5.07 11.44 -5.84
N ASP A 78 -4.21 12.44 -5.64
CA ASP A 78 -2.92 12.53 -6.31
C ASP A 78 -1.98 11.43 -5.82
N ILE A 79 -1.91 11.22 -4.50
CA ILE A 79 -1.14 10.11 -3.92
C ILE A 79 -1.69 8.77 -4.40
N ILE A 80 -3.02 8.55 -4.33
CA ILE A 80 -3.64 7.28 -4.74
C ILE A 80 -3.38 6.99 -6.22
N LEU A 81 -3.45 8.00 -7.09
CA LEU A 81 -3.14 7.88 -8.51
C LEU A 81 -1.68 7.50 -8.73
N LYS A 82 -0.74 8.24 -8.13
CA LYS A 82 0.71 8.00 -8.28
C LYS A 82 1.12 6.66 -7.70
N MET A 83 0.47 6.20 -6.64
CA MET A 83 0.71 4.88 -6.03
C MET A 83 -0.15 3.77 -6.63
N GLY A 84 -0.98 4.04 -7.64
CA GLY A 84 -1.94 3.07 -8.19
C GLY A 84 -1.28 1.79 -8.70
N PHE A 85 -0.10 1.91 -9.31
CA PHE A 85 0.69 0.75 -9.74
C PHE A 85 1.17 -0.09 -8.55
N PHE A 86 1.64 0.56 -7.47
CA PHE A 86 2.09 -0.12 -6.27
C PHE A 86 0.92 -0.82 -5.56
N ILE A 87 -0.25 -0.18 -5.48
CA ILE A 87 -1.48 -0.80 -4.92
C ILE A 87 -1.84 -2.08 -5.68
N ARG A 88 -1.78 -2.04 -7.02
CA ARG A 88 -2.05 -3.20 -7.87
C ARG A 88 -1.02 -4.31 -7.68
N HIS A 89 0.27 -3.96 -7.67
CA HIS A 89 1.35 -4.90 -7.40
C HIS A 89 1.21 -5.56 -6.03
N LEU A 90 0.92 -4.77 -4.99
CA LEU A 90 0.72 -5.24 -3.63
C LEU A 90 -0.50 -6.15 -3.53
N HIS A 91 -1.64 -5.76 -4.14
CA HIS A 91 -2.85 -6.57 -4.15
C HIS A 91 -2.64 -7.93 -4.84
N ARG A 92 -2.08 -7.93 -6.05
CA ARG A 92 -1.77 -9.17 -6.81
C ARG A 92 -0.82 -10.08 -6.02
N HIS A 93 0.16 -9.50 -5.34
CA HIS A 93 1.09 -10.28 -4.53
C HIS A 93 0.40 -10.88 -3.28
N ILE A 94 -0.46 -10.13 -2.60
CA ILE A 94 -1.25 -10.65 -1.47
C ILE A 94 -2.21 -11.75 -1.93
N GLU A 95 -2.90 -11.58 -3.07
CA GLU A 95 -3.77 -12.62 -3.63
C GLU A 95 -2.99 -13.89 -3.95
N LYS A 96 -1.81 -13.76 -4.58
CA LYS A 96 -0.92 -14.89 -4.84
C LYS A 96 -0.56 -15.64 -3.55
N LEU A 97 -0.10 -14.93 -2.52
CA LEU A 97 0.25 -15.54 -1.23
C LEU A 97 -0.96 -16.19 -0.55
N TYR A 98 -2.13 -15.56 -0.65
CA TYR A 98 -3.37 -16.12 -0.13
C TYR A 98 -3.72 -17.45 -0.81
N HIS A 99 -3.61 -17.52 -2.14
CA HIS A 99 -3.83 -18.77 -2.89
C HIS A 99 -2.77 -19.84 -2.59
N GLU A 100 -1.50 -19.46 -2.46
CA GLU A 100 -0.41 -20.35 -2.02
C GLU A 100 -0.64 -20.89 -0.61
N GLN A 101 -1.18 -20.08 0.29
CA GLN A 101 -1.56 -20.51 1.63
C GLN A 101 -2.75 -21.47 1.59
N GLN A 102 -3.83 -21.12 0.89
CA GLN A 102 -5.04 -21.95 0.76
C GLN A 102 -4.78 -23.31 0.09
N SER A 103 -3.91 -23.36 -0.91
CA SER A 103 -3.56 -24.60 -1.62
C SER A 103 -2.83 -25.62 -0.73
N LYS A 104 -2.24 -25.19 0.39
CA LYS A 104 -1.68 -26.09 1.40
C LYS A 104 -2.82 -26.64 2.25
N LYS A 105 -3.10 -27.95 2.14
CA LYS A 105 -4.22 -28.68 2.78
C LYS A 105 -4.47 -28.37 4.27
N THR A 106 -3.48 -27.85 5.00
CA THR A 106 -3.55 -27.48 6.42
C THR A 106 -4.12 -26.10 6.72
N ALA A 107 -4.15 -25.16 5.77
CA ALA A 107 -4.57 -23.77 6.02
C ALA A 107 -6.06 -23.50 5.70
N ALA A 108 -6.69 -24.33 4.86
CA ALA A 108 -8.06 -24.11 4.42
C ALA A 108 -9.14 -24.37 5.50
N THR A 109 -8.77 -24.97 6.63
CA THR A 109 -9.72 -25.51 7.61
C THR A 109 -9.68 -24.82 8.98
N THR A 110 -8.75 -23.88 9.20
CA THR A 110 -8.56 -23.25 10.51
C THR A 110 -8.76 -21.73 10.41
N SER A 111 -9.84 -21.23 11.00
CA SER A 111 -9.97 -19.81 11.30
C SER A 111 -8.80 -19.41 12.21
N PHE A 112 -8.00 -18.43 11.81
CA PHE A 112 -6.92 -17.91 12.64
C PHE A 112 -7.31 -16.55 13.20
N GLN A 113 -7.11 -16.38 14.51
CA GLN A 113 -7.37 -15.12 15.19
C GLN A 113 -6.16 -14.20 15.05
N VAL A 114 -6.41 -12.93 14.73
CA VAL A 114 -5.39 -11.89 14.64
C VAL A 114 -5.71 -10.75 15.59
N PHE A 115 -4.67 -10.07 16.06
CA PHE A 115 -4.78 -8.90 16.91
C PHE A 115 -4.17 -7.70 16.20
N ARG A 116 -4.86 -6.57 16.25
CA ARG A 116 -4.34 -5.28 15.78
C ARG A 116 -4.36 -4.30 16.94
N GLY A 117 -3.18 -3.84 17.35
CA GLY A 117 -3.07 -2.77 18.32
C GLY A 117 -3.63 -1.47 17.72
N GLN A 118 -4.53 -0.82 18.45
CA GLN A 118 -5.00 0.53 18.15
C GLN A 118 -4.45 1.47 19.21
N SER A 119 -3.62 2.43 18.81
CA SER A 119 -3.17 3.48 19.72
C SER A 119 -4.34 4.43 20.00
N LEU A 120 -4.57 4.72 21.29
CA LEU A 120 -5.60 5.63 21.75
C LEU A 120 -4.98 6.58 22.78
N SER A 121 -5.33 7.86 22.73
CA SER A 121 -4.90 8.80 23.76
C SER A 121 -5.51 8.42 25.11
N ILE A 122 -4.83 8.72 26.21
CA ILE A 122 -5.38 8.48 27.56
C ILE A 122 -6.69 9.27 27.75
N GLU A 123 -6.80 10.45 27.15
CA GLU A 123 -7.98 11.31 27.20
C GLU A 123 -9.17 10.67 26.49
N ASP A 124 -8.98 10.13 25.30
CA ASP A 124 -10.04 9.44 24.56
C ASP A 124 -10.42 8.12 25.21
N PHE A 125 -9.45 7.40 25.78
CA PHE A 125 -9.73 6.18 26.57
C PHE A 125 -10.63 6.48 27.77
N LYS A 126 -10.39 7.59 28.48
CA LYS A 126 -11.21 7.99 29.63
C LYS A 126 -12.65 8.35 29.23
N LYS A 127 -12.89 8.86 28.02
CA LYS A 127 -14.23 9.18 27.49
C LYS A 127 -15.05 7.95 27.08
N MET A 128 -14.42 6.78 26.99
CA MET A 128 -15.10 5.52 26.64
C MET A 128 -15.63 4.74 27.86
N LYS A 129 -15.36 5.22 29.08
CA LYS A 129 -15.96 4.71 30.32
C LYS A 129 -17.31 5.36 30.58
#